data_AF-A0A142YGK3-F1
#
_entry.id   AF-A0A142YGK3-F1
#
_cell.length_a   1.000
_cell.length_b   1.000
_cell.length_c   1.000
_cell.angle_alpha   90.00
_cell.angle_beta   90.00
_cell.angle_gamma   90.00
#
_symmetry.space_group_name_H-M   'P 1'
#
loop_
_entity.id
_entity.type
_entity.pdbx_description
1 polymer ?
#
loop_
_entity_poly.entity_id
_entity_poly.type
_entity_poly.pdbx_seq_one_letter_code
_entity_poly.pdbx_strand_id
1 'polypeptide(L)'
;METARCPSCRSESVLTVDVLTGEGDGSLILRPRHCRAMGSGVGIRSPFSTCVSCGFVWTAIDPAALRDFIQRSGEEIARQQLDEFDRGPFRDLPDTDLAREIGAAIADVDARYRERPSAAIRRYRELRGVTWDQAHHDTRNWRRLTREEKLELFGWSPKKKTVADDFDSPFP
;
A
#
# COMPACT_ATOMS: atom_id res chain seq x y z
N MET A 1 -31.32 -9.41 15.88
CA MET A 1 -30.51 -9.99 14.79
C MET A 1 -30.40 -8.94 13.71
N GLU A 2 -29.24 -8.32 13.53
CA GLU A 2 -29.02 -7.45 12.37
C GLU A 2 -29.03 -8.34 11.12
N THR A 3 -29.98 -8.11 10.23
CA THR A 3 -30.04 -8.77 8.93
C THR A 3 -28.83 -8.37 8.10
N ALA A 4 -28.02 -9.36 7.68
CA ALA A 4 -26.86 -9.12 6.83
C ALA A 4 -27.32 -8.47 5.52
N ARG A 5 -26.91 -7.21 5.29
CA ARG A 5 -27.18 -6.47 4.05
C ARG A 5 -26.00 -6.60 3.10
N CYS A 6 -26.28 -6.66 1.80
CA CYS A 6 -25.22 -6.69 0.80
C CYS A 6 -24.40 -5.39 0.85
N PRO A 7 -23.06 -5.44 0.99
CA PRO A 7 -22.23 -4.23 1.02
C PRO A 7 -22.17 -3.51 -0.33
N SER A 8 -22.50 -4.19 -1.43
CA SER A 8 -22.51 -3.60 -2.78
C SER A 8 -23.84 -2.91 -3.11
N CYS A 9 -24.97 -3.63 -3.06
CA CYS A 9 -26.29 -3.10 -3.47
C CYS A 9 -27.26 -2.82 -2.31
N ARG A 10 -26.86 -3.09 -1.06
CA ARG A 10 -27.67 -2.92 0.17
C ARG A 10 -28.94 -3.77 0.26
N SER A 11 -29.17 -4.68 -0.68
CA SER A 11 -30.27 -5.66 -0.63
C SER A 11 -30.14 -6.58 0.60
N GLU A 12 -31.28 -7.04 1.11
CA GLU A 12 -31.39 -7.99 2.22
C GLU A 12 -31.39 -9.46 1.75
N SER A 13 -31.38 -9.68 0.43
CA SER A 13 -31.34 -11.02 -0.18
C SER A 13 -29.92 -11.61 -0.16
N VAL A 14 -29.43 -11.95 1.04
CA VAL A 14 -28.10 -12.53 1.27
C VAL A 14 -28.21 -14.01 1.64
N LEU A 15 -27.44 -14.87 0.96
CA LEU A 15 -27.33 -16.29 1.24
C LEU A 15 -25.93 -16.63 1.73
N THR A 16 -25.85 -17.55 2.68
CA THR A 16 -24.59 -18.21 3.04
C THR A 16 -24.34 -19.34 2.06
N VAL A 17 -23.14 -19.40 1.49
CA VAL A 17 -22.74 -20.40 0.50
C VAL A 17 -21.37 -20.98 0.83
N ASP A 18 -21.19 -22.24 0.47
CA ASP A 18 -19.89 -22.89 0.46
C ASP A 18 -19.26 -22.76 -0.94
N VAL A 19 -18.01 -22.33 -0.97
CA VAL A 19 -17.23 -22.28 -2.21
C VAL A 19 -16.46 -23.59 -2.31
N LEU A 20 -16.84 -24.41 -3.28
CA LEU A 20 -16.15 -25.65 -3.58
C LEU A 20 -14.85 -25.33 -4.33
N THR A 21 -13.72 -25.75 -3.77
CA THR A 21 -12.43 -25.77 -4.47
C THR A 21 -12.33 -27.09 -5.21
N GLY A 22 -11.89 -27.07 -6.48
CA GLY A 22 -11.80 -28.29 -7.31
C GLY A 22 -10.86 -29.36 -6.72
N GLU A 23 -10.94 -30.59 -7.24
CA GLU A 23 -10.23 -31.78 -6.72
C GLU A 23 -8.77 -31.51 -6.33
N GLY A 24 -8.53 -31.55 -5.02
CA GLY A 24 -7.30 -31.19 -4.33
C GLY A 24 -7.63 -30.31 -3.13
N ASP A 25 -6.94 -30.51 -2.00
CA ASP A 25 -7.07 -29.75 -0.73
C ASP A 25 -6.69 -28.26 -0.86
N GLY A 26 -7.03 -27.61 -1.96
CA GLY A 26 -6.71 -26.24 -2.26
C GLY A 26 -7.49 -25.31 -1.34
N SER A 27 -6.90 -24.93 -0.20
CA SER A 27 -7.40 -23.81 0.59
C SER A 27 -7.56 -22.58 -0.30
N LEU A 28 -8.67 -21.84 -0.17
CA LEU A 28 -8.81 -20.52 -0.80
C LEU A 28 -7.78 -19.58 -0.18
N ILE A 29 -6.88 -19.05 -1.00
CA ILE A 29 -5.80 -18.17 -0.54
C ILE A 29 -6.06 -16.76 -1.06
N LEU A 30 -6.13 -15.79 -0.14
CA LEU A 30 -6.10 -14.38 -0.47
C LEU A 30 -4.64 -13.93 -0.62
N ARG A 31 -4.32 -13.32 -1.76
CA ARG A 31 -3.01 -12.69 -1.99
C ARG A 31 -3.19 -11.21 -2.31
N PRO A 32 -2.85 -10.29 -1.39
CA PRO A 32 -2.83 -8.87 -1.68
C PRO A 32 -1.85 -8.56 -2.80
N ARG A 33 -2.12 -7.49 -3.56
CA ARG A 33 -1.18 -6.99 -4.57
C ARG A 33 0.12 -6.54 -3.90
N HIS A 34 1.21 -6.55 -4.67
CA HIS A 34 2.54 -6.15 -4.20
C HIS A 34 3.08 -6.98 -3.02
N CYS A 35 2.59 -8.22 -2.85
CA CYS A 35 3.18 -9.20 -1.95
C CYS A 35 3.96 -10.27 -2.75
N ARG A 36 5.03 -10.81 -2.18
CA ARG A 36 5.87 -11.84 -2.83
C ARG A 36 5.05 -13.08 -3.20
N ALA A 37 5.37 -13.68 -4.35
CA ALA A 37 4.54 -14.72 -4.98
C ALA A 37 4.71 -16.14 -4.42
N MET A 38 5.74 -16.42 -3.61
CA MET A 38 6.07 -17.80 -3.21
C MET A 38 5.15 -18.31 -2.09
N GLY A 39 4.24 -19.20 -2.47
CA GLY A 39 3.64 -20.26 -1.63
C GLY A 39 2.81 -19.82 -0.42
N SER A 40 2.59 -18.53 -0.23
CA SER A 40 1.97 -17.99 0.96
C SER A 40 0.94 -16.93 0.59
N GLY A 41 -0.21 -17.04 1.22
CA GLY A 41 -1.22 -16.00 1.30
C GLY A 41 -2.08 -16.28 2.51
N VAL A 42 -3.11 -15.48 2.70
CA VAL A 42 -3.95 -15.60 3.89
C VAL A 42 -5.06 -16.58 3.57
N GLY A 43 -5.09 -17.69 4.30
CA GLY A 43 -6.14 -18.70 4.15
C GLY A 43 -7.50 -18.09 4.46
N ILE A 44 -8.44 -18.25 3.53
CA ILE A 44 -9.82 -17.84 3.67
C ILE A 44 -10.61 -19.05 4.14
N ARG A 45 -11.29 -18.93 5.27
CA ARG A 45 -12.19 -19.98 5.76
C ARG A 45 -13.62 -19.69 5.31
N SER A 46 -14.36 -20.74 4.99
CA SER A 46 -15.82 -20.68 4.87
C SER A 46 -16.43 -20.32 6.23
N PRO A 47 -17.63 -19.71 6.26
CA PRO A 47 -18.58 -19.54 5.16
C PRO A 47 -18.39 -18.29 4.29
N PHE A 48 -18.88 -18.33 3.04
CA PHE A 48 -19.01 -17.16 2.18
C PHE A 48 -20.44 -16.64 2.21
N SER A 49 -20.62 -15.35 1.93
CA SER A 49 -21.91 -14.71 1.72
C SER A 49 -22.04 -14.28 0.27
N THR A 50 -23.21 -14.48 -0.34
CA THR A 50 -23.52 -14.01 -1.68
C THR A 50 -24.84 -13.26 -1.71
N CYS A 51 -24.92 -12.19 -2.49
CA CYS A 51 -26.18 -11.47 -2.71
C CYS A 51 -26.89 -12.03 -3.95
N VAL A 52 -28.12 -12.49 -3.79
CA VAL A 52 -28.93 -13.01 -4.90
C VAL A 52 -29.33 -11.90 -5.89
N SER A 53 -29.46 -10.65 -5.41
CA SER A 53 -29.88 -9.53 -6.25
C SER A 53 -28.79 -9.00 -7.18
N CYS A 54 -27.51 -9.02 -6.76
CA CYS A 54 -26.41 -8.45 -7.56
C CYS A 54 -25.24 -9.41 -7.82
N GLY A 55 -25.29 -10.63 -7.27
CA GLY A 55 -24.23 -11.64 -7.41
C GLY A 55 -22.94 -11.33 -6.65
N PHE A 56 -22.91 -10.29 -5.80
CA PHE A 56 -21.71 -9.94 -5.03
C PHE A 56 -21.41 -11.04 -4.00
N VAL A 57 -20.18 -11.57 -4.00
CA VAL A 57 -19.70 -12.60 -3.05
C VAL A 57 -18.64 -11.98 -2.14
N TRP A 58 -18.74 -12.22 -0.84
CA TRP A 58 -17.77 -11.77 0.14
C TRP A 58 -17.63 -12.74 1.31
N THR A 59 -16.57 -12.56 2.07
CA THR A 59 -16.26 -13.33 3.28
C THR A 59 -15.48 -12.46 4.25
N ALA A 60 -15.34 -12.92 5.48
CA ALA A 60 -14.51 -12.29 6.48
C ALA A 60 -13.12 -12.94 6.49
N ILE A 61 -12.09 -12.10 6.61
CA ILE A 61 -10.73 -12.53 6.88
C ILE A 61 -10.28 -11.85 8.16
N ASP A 62 -9.45 -12.53 8.96
CA ASP A 62 -8.87 -11.92 10.14
C ASP A 62 -8.00 -10.71 9.72
N PRO A 63 -8.37 -9.47 10.14
CA PRO A 63 -7.61 -8.28 9.80
C PRO A 63 -6.18 -8.32 10.33
N ALA A 64 -5.94 -8.96 11.48
CA ALA A 64 -4.62 -9.07 12.07
C ALA A 64 -3.72 -9.98 11.22
N ALA A 65 -4.20 -11.18 10.89
CA ALA A 65 -3.48 -12.09 9.98
C ALA A 65 -3.19 -11.44 8.61
N LEU A 66 -4.11 -10.64 8.07
CA LEU A 66 -3.91 -9.91 6.82
C LEU A 66 -2.82 -8.83 6.93
N ARG A 67 -2.87 -8.02 7.99
CA ARG A 67 -1.84 -7.01 8.25
C ARG A 67 -0.47 -7.65 8.46
N ASP A 68 -0.38 -8.70 9.27
CA ASP A 68 0.86 -9.44 9.52
C ASP A 68 1.43 -10.08 8.26
N PHE A 69 0.57 -10.55 7.37
CA PHE A 69 1.00 -11.08 6.07
C PHE A 69 1.62 -9.99 5.21
N ILE A 70 0.98 -8.82 5.09
CA ILE A 70 1.52 -7.70 4.31
C ILE A 70 2.82 -7.18 4.93
N GLN A 71 2.93 -7.13 6.26
CA GLN A 71 4.18 -6.71 6.93
C GLN A 71 5.34 -7.67 6.64
N ARG A 72 5.10 -8.98 6.61
CA ARG A 72 6.15 -9.99 6.38
C ARG A 72 6.50 -10.18 4.91
N SER A 73 5.49 -10.15 4.04
CA SER A 73 5.61 -10.57 2.63
C SER A 73 5.33 -9.46 1.62
N GLY A 74 4.90 -8.28 2.08
CA GLY A 74 4.67 -7.10 1.24
C GLY A 74 5.95 -6.43 0.80
N GLU A 75 5.99 -6.05 -0.48
CA GLU A 75 6.92 -5.04 -0.95
C GLU A 75 6.64 -3.71 -0.23
N GLU A 76 7.58 -2.80 -0.34
CA GLU A 76 7.59 -1.54 0.39
C GLU A 76 6.34 -0.68 0.13
N ILE A 77 5.80 -0.69 -1.10
CA ILE A 77 4.53 -0.01 -1.42
C ILE A 77 3.31 -0.57 -0.69
N ALA A 78 3.27 -1.88 -0.41
CA ALA A 78 2.18 -2.50 0.34
C ALA A 78 2.27 -2.16 1.83
N ARG A 79 3.50 -2.16 2.37
CA ARG A 79 3.76 -1.77 3.76
C ARG A 79 3.46 -0.28 4.00
N GLN A 80 3.86 0.59 3.08
CA GLN A 80 3.53 2.01 3.14
C GLN A 80 2.04 2.28 3.00
N GLN A 81 1.30 1.48 2.22
CA GLN A 81 -0.16 1.60 2.14
C GLN A 81 -0.83 1.30 3.49
N LEU A 82 -0.37 0.27 4.21
CA LEU A 82 -0.87 -0.01 5.56
C LEU A 82 -0.56 1.14 6.52
N ASP A 83 0.68 1.61 6.53
CA ASP A 83 1.11 2.72 7.38
C ASP A 83 0.36 4.03 7.06
N GLU A 84 0.03 4.26 5.78
CA GLU A 84 -0.82 5.37 5.31
C GLU A 84 -2.26 5.23 5.83
N PHE A 85 -2.85 4.04 5.88
CA PHE A 85 -4.17 3.84 6.48
C PHE A 85 -4.19 4.14 7.98
N ASP A 86 -3.10 3.84 8.68
CA ASP A 86 -3.04 3.98 10.15
C ASP A 86 -2.68 5.41 10.59
N ARG A 87 -1.82 6.11 9.83
CA ARG A 87 -1.24 7.40 10.23
C ARG A 87 -1.46 8.54 9.22
N GLY A 88 -2.05 8.24 8.07
CA GLY A 88 -2.27 9.20 6.99
C GLY A 88 -1.06 9.43 6.08
N PRO A 89 -1.24 10.22 5.00
CA PRO A 89 -0.21 10.45 3.98
C PRO A 89 0.94 11.37 4.43
N PHE A 90 0.77 12.10 5.54
CA PHE A 90 1.73 13.10 6.06
C PHE A 90 2.43 12.67 7.36
N ARG A 91 2.31 11.39 7.73
CA ARG A 91 2.72 10.81 9.03
C ARG A 91 4.16 11.07 9.48
N ASP A 92 5.04 11.42 8.54
CA ASP A 92 6.48 11.52 8.66
C ASP A 92 7.02 12.92 8.34
N LEU A 93 6.13 13.89 8.18
CA LEU A 93 6.49 15.24 7.75
C LEU A 93 6.02 16.31 8.76
N PRO A 94 6.77 17.41 8.91
CA PRO A 94 6.33 18.54 9.72
C PRO A 94 5.11 19.21 9.07
N ASP A 95 4.33 19.95 9.87
CA ASP A 95 3.15 20.64 9.38
C ASP A 95 3.51 21.94 8.65
N THR A 96 4.06 21.80 7.43
CA THR A 96 4.39 22.90 6.53
C THR A 96 3.78 22.67 5.16
N ASP A 97 3.52 23.75 4.41
CA ASP A 97 2.89 23.63 3.09
C ASP A 97 3.74 22.80 2.12
N LEU A 98 5.07 23.01 2.11
CA LEU A 98 5.99 22.21 1.31
C LEU A 98 5.95 20.72 1.67
N ALA A 99 5.91 20.39 2.96
CA ALA A 99 5.77 19.01 3.42
C ALA A 99 4.44 18.39 2.97
N ARG A 100 3.33 19.12 3.08
CA ARG A 100 2.02 18.66 2.61
C ARG A 100 2.02 18.45 1.09
N GLU A 101 2.61 19.36 0.32
CA GLU A 101 2.71 19.24 -1.13
C GLU A 101 3.50 17.99 -1.54
N ILE A 102 4.67 17.77 -0.94
CA ILE A 102 5.51 16.60 -1.22
C ILE A 102 4.82 15.31 -0.79
N GLY A 103 4.23 15.30 0.42
CA GLY A 103 3.49 14.14 0.92
C GLY A 103 2.32 13.76 0.02
N ALA A 104 1.56 14.76 -0.45
CA ALA A 104 0.45 14.56 -1.37
C ALA A 104 0.94 14.07 -2.74
N ALA A 105 2.02 14.64 -3.26
CA ALA A 105 2.62 14.23 -4.53
C ALA A 105 3.05 12.76 -4.51
N ILE A 106 3.71 12.30 -3.44
CA ILE A 106 4.12 10.90 -3.30
C ILE A 106 2.89 9.99 -3.15
N ALA A 107 1.90 10.36 -2.33
CA ALA A 107 0.67 9.59 -2.17
C ALA A 107 -0.08 9.41 -3.50
N ASP A 108 -0.08 10.46 -4.33
CA ASP A 108 -0.69 10.47 -5.66
C ASP A 108 0.02 9.53 -6.66
N VAL A 109 1.36 9.47 -6.59
CA VAL A 109 2.17 8.53 -7.38
C VAL A 109 1.99 7.09 -6.86
N ASP A 110 1.96 6.88 -5.55
CA ASP A 110 1.74 5.57 -4.92
C ASP A 110 0.37 4.99 -5.31
N ALA A 111 -0.69 5.79 -5.23
CA ALA A 111 -2.03 5.39 -5.64
C ALA A 111 -2.04 4.91 -7.10
N ARG A 112 -1.46 5.68 -8.02
CA ARG A 112 -1.36 5.30 -9.44
C ARG A 112 -0.50 4.07 -9.66
N TYR A 113 0.61 3.92 -8.92
CA TYR A 113 1.50 2.78 -9.12
C TYR A 113 0.82 1.46 -8.72
N ARG A 114 -0.01 1.50 -7.66
CA ARG A 114 -0.81 0.34 -7.21
C ARG A 114 -1.82 -0.13 -8.26
N GLU A 115 -2.37 0.79 -9.04
CA GLU A 115 -3.29 0.48 -10.13
C GLU A 115 -2.55 0.07 -11.39
N ARG A 116 -1.64 0.93 -11.87
CA ARG A 116 -0.94 0.79 -13.14
C ARG A 116 0.40 1.56 -13.15
N PRO A 117 1.56 0.88 -13.22
CA PRO A 117 2.87 1.54 -13.20
C PRO A 117 3.06 2.64 -14.26
N SER A 118 2.52 2.47 -15.46
CA SER A 118 2.64 3.49 -16.52
C SER A 118 1.94 4.81 -16.19
N ALA A 119 0.86 4.79 -15.39
CA ALA A 119 0.18 5.99 -14.93
C ALA A 119 1.03 6.74 -13.88
N ALA A 120 1.75 6.01 -13.04
CA ALA A 120 2.67 6.59 -12.05
C ALA A 120 3.88 7.26 -12.71
N ILE A 121 4.49 6.64 -13.73
CA ILE A 121 5.63 7.24 -14.47
C ILE A 121 5.25 8.62 -15.03
N ARG A 122 4.11 8.67 -15.73
CA ARG A 122 3.60 9.93 -16.30
C ARG A 122 3.36 10.97 -15.21
N ARG A 123 2.73 10.56 -14.11
CA ARG A 123 2.41 11.48 -13.02
C ARG A 123 3.64 12.01 -12.30
N TYR A 124 4.61 11.15 -12.01
CA TYR A 124 5.90 11.53 -11.43
C TYR A 124 6.61 12.57 -12.29
N ARG A 125 6.64 12.35 -13.61
CA ARG A 125 7.21 13.31 -14.57
C ARG A 125 6.53 14.68 -14.50
N GLU A 126 5.20 14.71 -14.48
CA GLU A 126 4.42 15.96 -14.38
C GLU A 126 4.72 16.72 -13.09
N LEU A 127 4.84 16.01 -11.96
CA LEU A 127 5.11 16.60 -10.65
C LEU A 127 6.55 17.10 -10.50
N ARG A 128 7.52 16.40 -11.11
CA ARG A 128 8.95 16.67 -10.95
C ARG A 128 9.56 17.52 -12.07
N GLY A 129 8.85 17.70 -13.18
CA GLY A 129 9.37 18.45 -14.33
C GLY A 129 10.58 17.79 -15.01
N VAL A 130 10.78 16.48 -14.83
CA VAL A 130 11.95 15.75 -15.36
C VAL A 130 11.70 15.19 -16.78
N THR A 131 12.75 14.69 -17.43
CA THR A 131 12.64 14.00 -18.72
C THR A 131 11.92 12.65 -18.57
N TRP A 132 11.43 12.10 -19.68
CA TRP A 132 10.78 10.80 -19.69
C TRP A 132 11.72 9.67 -19.24
N ASP A 133 12.97 9.69 -19.70
CA ASP A 133 13.96 8.68 -19.33
C ASP A 133 14.29 8.72 -17.84
N GLN A 134 14.43 9.93 -17.27
CA GLN A 134 14.64 10.10 -15.84
C GLN A 134 13.43 9.60 -15.03
N ALA A 135 12.21 9.97 -15.44
CA ALA A 135 11.00 9.50 -14.77
C ALA A 135 10.89 7.97 -14.81
N HIS A 136 11.20 7.35 -15.95
CA HIS A 136 11.19 5.90 -16.09
C HIS A 136 12.27 5.25 -15.23
N HIS A 137 13.47 5.85 -15.15
CA HIS A 137 14.56 5.38 -14.31
C HIS A 137 14.19 5.42 -12.82
N ASP A 138 13.74 6.58 -12.32
CA ASP A 138 13.43 6.81 -10.90
C ASP A 138 12.28 5.92 -10.41
N THR A 139 11.28 5.71 -11.25
CA THR A 139 10.09 4.93 -10.88
C THR A 139 10.18 3.44 -11.21
N ARG A 140 11.28 2.97 -11.85
CA ARG A 140 11.46 1.56 -12.26
C ARG A 140 11.25 0.59 -11.10
N ASN A 141 11.77 0.95 -9.92
CA ASN A 141 11.69 0.14 -8.70
C ASN A 141 10.84 0.79 -7.61
N TRP A 142 9.91 1.68 -7.98
CA TRP A 142 9.08 2.45 -7.05
C TRP A 142 8.44 1.61 -5.94
N ARG A 143 7.96 0.41 -6.27
CA ARG A 143 7.36 -0.53 -5.32
C ARG A 143 8.29 -0.99 -4.18
N ARG A 144 9.60 -0.82 -4.35
CA ARG A 144 10.66 -1.20 -3.41
C ARG A 144 11.28 0.00 -2.70
N LEU A 145 11.03 1.22 -3.18
CA LEU A 145 11.56 2.43 -2.57
C LEU A 145 10.90 2.66 -1.22
N THR A 146 11.73 2.82 -0.19
CA THR A 146 11.33 3.26 1.15
C THR A 146 10.71 4.65 1.08
N ARG A 147 10.01 5.00 2.15
CA ARG A 147 9.35 6.30 2.23
C ARG A 147 10.37 7.43 2.19
N GLU A 148 11.51 7.25 2.85
CA GLU A 148 12.64 8.19 2.85
C GLU A 148 13.23 8.36 1.45
N GLU A 149 13.50 7.28 0.72
CA GLU A 149 14.00 7.36 -0.66
C GLU A 149 13.01 8.08 -1.59
N LYS A 150 11.69 7.87 -1.41
CA LYS A 150 10.67 8.62 -2.16
C LYS A 150 10.69 10.11 -1.80
N LEU A 151 10.89 10.45 -0.52
CA LEU A 151 11.04 11.84 -0.09
C LEU A 151 12.28 12.50 -0.70
N GLU A 152 13.40 11.80 -0.74
CA GLU A 152 14.63 12.27 -1.39
C GLU A 152 14.43 12.47 -2.90
N LEU A 153 13.70 11.57 -3.57
CA LEU A 153 13.27 11.76 -4.95
C LEU A 153 12.34 12.97 -5.12
N PHE A 154 11.78 13.55 -4.07
CA PHE A 154 11.05 14.81 -4.09
C PHE A 154 11.86 16.01 -3.57
N GLY A 155 13.16 15.83 -3.33
CA GLY A 155 14.06 16.87 -2.81
C GLY A 155 13.95 17.07 -1.30
N TRP A 156 13.24 16.19 -0.61
CA TRP A 156 13.12 16.21 0.84
C TRP A 156 14.17 15.30 1.47
N SER A 157 15.26 15.88 1.94
CA SER A 157 16.20 15.19 2.82
C SER A 157 15.87 15.56 4.27
N PRO A 158 15.43 14.62 5.13
CA PRO A 158 15.46 14.84 6.56
C PRO A 158 16.90 15.22 6.91
N LYS A 159 17.13 16.36 7.57
CA LYS A 159 18.48 16.78 7.97
C LYS A 159 19.18 15.56 8.57
N LYS A 160 20.26 15.08 7.93
CA LYS A 160 21.22 14.20 8.61
C LYS A 160 21.48 14.88 9.95
N LYS A 161 21.29 14.17 11.07
CA LYS A 161 21.91 14.59 12.32
C LYS A 161 23.38 14.81 11.95
N THR A 162 23.79 16.06 11.82
CA THR A 162 25.19 16.44 11.96
C THR A 162 25.55 15.91 13.33
N VAL A 163 26.20 14.74 13.34
CA VAL A 163 27.13 14.41 14.41
C VAL A 163 28.02 15.64 14.43
N ALA A 164 27.86 16.48 15.45
CA ALA A 164 28.77 17.57 15.67
C ALA A 164 30.15 16.93 15.73
N ASP A 165 30.97 17.23 14.73
CA ASP A 165 32.40 16.97 14.78
C ASP A 165 32.91 17.69 16.03
N ASP A 166 33.06 16.94 17.11
CA ASP A 166 34.07 17.20 18.13
C ASP A 166 35.42 17.06 17.43
N PHE A 167 35.85 18.09 16.72
CA PHE A 167 37.23 18.23 16.29
C PHE A 167 37.70 19.70 16.31
N ASP A 168 38.53 19.94 17.33
CA ASP A 168 39.65 20.89 17.43
C ASP A 168 39.46 22.38 17.78
N SER A 169 39.64 22.65 19.08
CA SER A 169 40.79 23.42 19.66
C SER A 169 40.80 24.96 19.51
N PRO A 170 41.35 25.76 20.49
CA PRO A 170 42.66 25.51 21.09
C PRO A 170 42.81 25.74 22.61
N PHE A 171 43.87 25.13 23.14
CA PHE A 171 44.50 25.47 24.42
C PHE A 171 44.65 26.99 24.62
N PRO A 172 44.55 27.44 25.88
CA PRO A 172 45.74 27.78 26.65
C PRO A 172 45.88 27.00 27.95
#